data_AF-A0A518EUX0-F1
#
_entry.id   AF-A0A518EUX0-F1
#
_cell.length_a   1.000
_cell.length_b   1.000
_cell.length_c   1.000
_cell.angle_alpha   90.00
_cell.angle_beta   90.00
_cell.angle_gamma   90.00
#
_symmetry.space_group_name_H-M   'P 1'
#
loop_
_entity.id
_entity.type
_entity.pdbx_description
1 polymer ?
#
loop_
_entity_poly.entity_id
_entity_poly.type
_entity_poly.pdbx_seq_one_letter_code
_entity_poly.pdbx_strand_id
1 'polypeptide(L)'
;MVLARAARLASRWIGREEDVQLAALGVLTWAGIQWYGRTLATNEWDDLGAMALVGLILWLALGREPHRFPGMSERAGTLVRRAGTNLQARLKAAWPRIGVDLVEDPPFARGLPRLFWAPGVALAAFGLLFIARPWNDGLELVALARTWAYPVYLLAVGLFWTLAVVVGIFGLLLPFALIWNWACATYRGHDERRKAESRRAMTWTFAAMALTVLVFPAPWAIGAVGWLALATVALLHHPKQPNLSVIWRPRHRAERHRSTEWRTLQSLETMVIAGGCTVLMTVPALGALGESQRELAPVTALLRWLVCLGGLWLTLALAAYRLHFSLNVSLNAPSTRNPRRIRIRGGSHAERERATERFRRDGWKVLDAEDPRLRVDDMRVTLDSGAELESPHFADLSKPIAPELLENDEVLWRLKRRADLRSRRSVMKGLKAIFKEAAAGLRGPGTGFIVAPHQWFMLGLARDIADHDTTEDRSVEGFLQPEYRAVMTPRARHHLYLVLQSAGVDLIYVEDGVGYRRLALALRVIFELFDRHGVDRRVSSRDFSTVHGVHAIVHDVTPDNPRVSETYPEPDYESETRARILHLYRDRGGEEGRVDVPVETDGIPLLV
;
A
#
# COMPACT_ATOMS: atom_id res chain seq x y z
N MET A 1 21.12 -12.57 -46.36
CA MET A 1 20.29 -12.24 -47.56
C MET A 1 18.79 -12.52 -47.35
N VAL A 2 18.40 -13.67 -46.76
CA VAL A 2 17.00 -14.03 -46.43
C VAL A 2 16.37 -13.05 -45.41
N LEU A 3 17.06 -12.74 -44.31
CA LEU A 3 16.62 -11.74 -43.31
C LEU A 3 16.39 -10.34 -43.90
N ALA A 4 17.23 -9.91 -44.86
CA ALA A 4 17.08 -8.62 -45.54
C ALA A 4 15.92 -8.59 -46.57
N ARG A 5 15.50 -9.76 -47.06
CA ARG A 5 14.29 -9.93 -47.88
C ARG A 5 13.03 -10.01 -47.01
N ALA A 6 13.10 -10.71 -45.88
CA ALA A 6 12.03 -10.76 -44.87
C ALA A 6 11.77 -9.37 -44.26
N ALA A 7 12.82 -8.60 -43.95
CA ALA A 7 12.70 -7.23 -43.46
C ALA A 7 12.09 -6.28 -44.51
N ARG A 8 12.41 -6.45 -45.80
CA ARG A 8 11.80 -5.68 -46.91
C ARG A 8 10.36 -6.09 -47.23
N LEU A 9 9.99 -7.35 -47.01
CA LEU A 9 8.61 -7.83 -47.12
C LEU A 9 7.77 -7.37 -45.92
N ALA A 10 8.32 -7.43 -44.71
CA ALA A 10 7.72 -6.88 -43.51
C ALA A 10 7.52 -5.36 -43.66
N SER A 11 8.52 -4.62 -44.17
CA SER A 11 8.39 -3.16 -44.38
C SER A 11 7.33 -2.76 -45.41
N ARG A 12 6.97 -3.65 -46.35
CA ARG A 12 5.86 -3.43 -47.29
C ARG A 12 4.49 -3.80 -46.70
N TRP A 13 4.45 -4.74 -45.76
CA TRP A 13 3.25 -5.09 -44.99
C TRP A 13 2.93 -4.10 -43.88
N ILE A 14 3.93 -3.35 -43.40
CA ILE A 14 3.84 -2.28 -42.40
C ILE A 14 2.92 -1.10 -42.82
N GLY A 15 2.38 -1.10 -44.05
CA GLY A 15 1.43 -0.08 -44.55
C GLY A 15 -0.07 -0.47 -44.55
N ARG A 16 -0.47 -1.68 -44.12
CA ARG A 16 -1.90 -2.11 -44.07
C ARG A 16 -2.32 -2.60 -42.69
N GLU A 17 -3.64 -2.58 -42.44
CA GLU A 17 -4.37 -2.90 -41.19
C GLU A 17 -3.55 -3.55 -40.05
N GLU A 18 -3.50 -2.85 -38.91
CA GLU A 18 -2.65 -3.15 -37.76
C GLU A 18 -2.89 -4.54 -37.13
N ASP A 19 -4.10 -5.09 -37.27
CA ASP A 19 -4.46 -6.44 -36.83
C ASP A 19 -3.71 -7.53 -37.62
N VAL A 20 -3.53 -7.30 -38.92
CA VAL A 20 -2.76 -8.18 -39.80
C VAL A 20 -1.27 -8.08 -39.48
N GLN A 21 -0.80 -6.92 -39.03
CA GLN A 21 0.60 -6.73 -38.62
C GLN A 21 0.92 -7.46 -37.33
N LEU A 22 0.05 -7.43 -36.31
CA LEU A 22 0.25 -8.18 -35.06
C LEU A 22 0.11 -9.69 -35.28
N ALA A 23 -0.86 -10.12 -36.10
CA ALA A 23 -0.99 -11.52 -36.48
C ALA A 23 0.23 -11.99 -37.28
N ALA A 24 0.69 -11.20 -38.25
CA ALA A 24 1.90 -11.51 -39.02
C ALA A 24 3.16 -11.47 -38.15
N LEU A 25 3.28 -10.51 -37.22
CA LEU A 25 4.40 -10.46 -36.27
C LEU A 25 4.37 -11.69 -35.35
N GLY A 26 3.22 -12.05 -34.80
CA GLY A 26 3.03 -13.25 -33.98
C GLY A 26 3.33 -14.54 -34.74
N VAL A 27 2.86 -14.67 -35.97
CA VAL A 27 3.12 -15.82 -36.86
C VAL A 27 4.59 -15.88 -37.28
N LEU A 28 5.21 -14.75 -37.64
CA LEU A 28 6.64 -14.68 -38.00
C LEU A 28 7.53 -14.94 -36.79
N THR A 29 7.11 -14.51 -35.60
CA THR A 29 7.78 -14.82 -34.33
C THR A 29 7.69 -16.31 -34.04
N TRP A 30 6.49 -16.87 -34.17
CA TRP A 30 6.24 -18.29 -33.93
C TRP A 30 7.00 -19.17 -34.92
N ALA A 31 6.95 -18.83 -36.21
CA ALA A 31 7.69 -19.50 -37.27
C ALA A 31 9.20 -19.31 -37.10
N GLY A 32 9.66 -18.14 -36.65
CA GLY A 32 11.05 -17.84 -36.34
C GLY A 32 11.58 -18.67 -35.17
N ILE A 33 10.82 -18.76 -34.07
CA ILE A 33 11.15 -19.58 -32.89
C ILE A 33 11.16 -21.07 -33.26
N GLN A 34 10.16 -21.54 -34.02
CA GLN A 34 10.12 -22.94 -34.49
C GLN A 34 11.27 -23.27 -35.44
N TRP A 35 11.57 -22.39 -36.39
CA TRP A 35 12.68 -22.57 -37.33
C TRP A 35 14.01 -22.57 -36.56
N TYR A 36 14.25 -21.54 -35.76
CA TYR A 36 15.45 -21.39 -34.93
C TYR A 36 15.65 -22.58 -34.00
N GLY A 37 14.60 -22.99 -33.27
CA GLY A 37 14.63 -24.13 -32.37
C GLY A 37 14.83 -25.48 -33.06
N ARG A 38 14.43 -25.63 -34.33
CA ARG A 38 14.66 -26.87 -35.10
C ARG A 38 16.03 -26.92 -35.75
N THR A 39 16.61 -25.77 -36.11
CA THR A 39 17.87 -25.72 -36.85
C THR A 39 19.10 -25.54 -35.98
N LEU A 40 18.97 -24.90 -34.82
CA LEU A 40 20.12 -24.43 -34.03
C LEU A 40 20.20 -25.01 -32.62
N ALA A 41 19.09 -25.50 -32.03
CA ALA A 41 18.98 -25.90 -30.61
C ALA A 41 19.86 -27.10 -30.20
N THR A 42 21.16 -26.87 -30.19
CA THR A 42 22.17 -27.79 -29.65
C THR A 42 22.92 -27.14 -28.49
N ASN A 43 22.78 -25.83 -28.25
CA ASN A 43 23.54 -25.10 -27.25
C ASN A 43 22.67 -24.11 -26.42
N GLU A 44 23.05 -23.86 -25.17
CA GLU A 44 22.32 -22.97 -24.23
C GLU A 44 22.20 -21.52 -24.73
N TRP A 45 23.07 -21.11 -25.65
CA TRP A 45 23.06 -19.79 -26.30
C TRP A 45 21.87 -19.59 -27.24
N ASP A 46 21.25 -20.67 -27.71
CA ASP A 46 20.11 -20.63 -28.62
C ASP A 46 18.82 -20.23 -27.91
N ASP A 47 18.63 -20.69 -26.68
CA ASP A 47 17.53 -20.25 -25.82
C ASP A 47 17.63 -18.74 -25.55
N LEU A 48 18.85 -18.23 -25.41
CA LEU A 48 19.13 -16.81 -25.20
C LEU A 48 18.77 -15.96 -26.42
N GLY A 49 19.05 -16.47 -27.63
CA GLY A 49 18.63 -15.86 -28.89
C GLY A 49 17.11 -15.81 -29.05
N ALA A 50 16.40 -16.89 -28.70
CA ALA A 50 14.94 -16.93 -28.73
C ALA A 50 14.33 -15.95 -27.70
N MET A 51 14.90 -15.83 -26.51
CA MET A 51 14.47 -14.86 -25.49
C MET A 51 14.73 -13.41 -25.90
N ALA A 52 15.89 -13.12 -26.48
CA ALA A 52 16.20 -11.78 -27.00
C ALA A 52 15.19 -11.38 -28.09
N LEU A 53 14.77 -12.33 -28.94
CA LEU A 53 13.76 -12.11 -29.96
C LEU A 53 12.39 -11.80 -29.34
N VAL A 54 11.92 -12.62 -28.40
CA VAL A 54 10.64 -12.40 -27.69
C VAL A 54 10.65 -11.07 -26.93
N GLY A 55 11.75 -10.75 -26.24
CA GLY A 55 11.95 -9.49 -25.54
C GLY A 55 11.92 -8.29 -26.48
N LEU A 56 12.58 -8.37 -27.64
CA LEU A 56 12.55 -7.33 -28.67
C LEU A 56 11.13 -7.13 -29.22
N ILE A 57 10.37 -8.20 -29.40
CA ILE A 57 9.00 -8.14 -29.90
C ILE A 57 8.06 -7.53 -28.88
N LEU A 58 8.15 -7.92 -27.61
CA LEU A 58 7.42 -7.29 -26.52
C LEU A 58 7.79 -5.81 -26.40
N TRP A 59 9.07 -5.47 -26.51
CA TRP A 59 9.55 -4.09 -26.51
C TRP A 59 9.00 -3.27 -27.69
N LEU A 60 8.93 -3.84 -28.90
CA LEU A 60 8.33 -3.19 -30.07
C LEU A 60 6.81 -3.08 -29.99
N ALA A 61 6.13 -4.07 -29.41
CA ALA A 61 4.69 -4.08 -29.23
C ALA A 61 4.25 -3.10 -28.14
N LEU A 62 4.97 -3.05 -27.00
CA LEU A 62 4.69 -2.17 -25.86
C LEU A 62 5.26 -0.76 -26.03
N GLY A 63 6.31 -0.59 -26.83
CA GLY A 63 6.94 0.70 -27.12
C GLY A 63 6.19 1.55 -28.14
N ARG A 64 5.24 0.96 -28.88
CA ARG A 64 4.27 1.70 -29.70
C ARG A 64 3.17 2.21 -28.79
N GLU A 65 2.83 3.51 -28.94
CA GLU A 65 1.96 4.25 -28.03
C GLU A 65 0.74 3.41 -27.56
N PRO A 66 0.55 3.18 -26.25
CA PRO A 66 -0.54 2.36 -25.73
C PRO A 66 -1.94 2.86 -26.12
N HIS A 67 -2.05 4.10 -26.63
CA HIS A 67 -3.28 4.69 -27.13
C HIS A 67 -3.66 4.28 -28.56
N ARG A 68 -2.81 3.57 -29.31
CA ARG A 68 -3.06 3.22 -30.73
C ARG A 68 -3.69 1.85 -30.96
N PHE A 69 -4.03 1.08 -29.93
CA PHE A 69 -4.63 -0.25 -30.08
C PHE A 69 -6.12 -0.33 -29.69
N PRO A 70 -7.01 0.64 -30.02
CA PRO A 70 -8.36 0.66 -29.48
C PRO A 70 -9.16 -0.59 -29.85
N GLY A 71 -9.22 -1.01 -31.12
CA GLY A 71 -10.15 -2.07 -31.56
C GLY A 71 -9.94 -3.46 -30.94
N MET A 72 -8.72 -4.02 -31.04
CA MET A 72 -8.45 -5.37 -30.52
C MET A 72 -8.22 -5.39 -29.00
N SER A 73 -7.61 -4.35 -28.42
CA SER A 73 -7.45 -4.27 -26.96
C SER A 73 -8.76 -3.95 -26.26
N GLU A 74 -9.70 -3.24 -26.87
CA GLU A 74 -11.06 -3.07 -26.36
C GLU A 74 -11.86 -4.37 -26.49
N ARG A 75 -11.74 -5.12 -27.59
CA ARG A 75 -12.45 -6.42 -27.73
C ARG A 75 -11.89 -7.50 -26.82
N ALA A 76 -10.57 -7.67 -26.77
CA ALA A 76 -9.91 -8.57 -25.82
C ALA A 76 -10.12 -8.07 -24.38
N GLY A 77 -10.03 -6.76 -24.16
CA GLY A 77 -10.26 -6.13 -22.87
C GLY A 77 -11.70 -6.24 -22.40
N THR A 78 -12.70 -6.19 -23.28
CA THR A 78 -14.11 -6.42 -22.94
C THR A 78 -14.40 -7.88 -22.67
N LEU A 79 -13.79 -8.82 -23.41
CA LEU A 79 -13.88 -10.25 -23.11
C LEU A 79 -13.20 -10.60 -21.77
N VAL A 80 -11.99 -10.09 -21.54
CA VAL A 80 -11.27 -10.24 -20.27
C VAL A 80 -11.99 -9.52 -19.13
N ARG A 81 -12.59 -8.34 -19.38
CA ARG A 81 -13.43 -7.65 -18.39
C ARG A 81 -14.72 -8.41 -18.12
N ARG A 82 -15.39 -9.00 -19.10
CA ARG A 82 -16.61 -9.80 -18.89
C ARG A 82 -16.32 -11.11 -18.16
N ALA A 83 -15.30 -11.85 -18.61
CA ALA A 83 -14.85 -13.05 -17.93
C ALA A 83 -14.33 -12.71 -16.52
N GLY A 84 -13.57 -11.63 -16.41
CA GLY A 84 -13.01 -11.11 -15.18
C GLY A 84 -14.07 -10.60 -14.22
N THR A 85 -15.11 -9.90 -14.68
CA THR A 85 -16.22 -9.42 -13.83
C THR A 85 -17.11 -10.57 -13.37
N ASN A 86 -17.39 -11.56 -14.23
CA ASN A 86 -18.12 -12.77 -13.83
C ASN A 86 -17.32 -13.59 -12.81
N LEU A 87 -16.02 -13.79 -13.06
CA LEU A 87 -15.13 -14.46 -12.12
C LEU A 87 -14.99 -13.65 -10.83
N GLN A 88 -14.83 -12.33 -10.91
CA GLN A 88 -14.76 -11.43 -9.77
C GLN A 88 -16.06 -11.42 -8.99
N ALA A 89 -17.23 -11.47 -9.64
CA ALA A 89 -18.52 -11.54 -8.97
C ALA A 89 -18.69 -12.87 -8.22
N ARG A 90 -18.31 -13.99 -8.85
CA ARG A 90 -18.28 -15.31 -8.21
C ARG A 90 -17.28 -15.37 -7.07
N LEU A 91 -16.08 -14.83 -7.27
CA LEU A 91 -15.06 -14.72 -6.23
C LEU A 91 -15.55 -13.82 -5.11
N LYS A 92 -16.13 -12.65 -5.37
CA LYS A 92 -16.73 -11.75 -4.37
C LYS A 92 -17.91 -12.39 -3.63
N ALA A 93 -18.66 -13.28 -4.26
CA ALA A 93 -19.72 -14.05 -3.62
C ALA A 93 -19.14 -15.10 -2.66
N ALA A 94 -18.04 -15.77 -3.05
CA ALA A 94 -17.33 -16.74 -2.21
C ALA A 94 -16.41 -16.08 -1.17
N TRP A 95 -15.97 -14.84 -1.41
CA TRP A 95 -15.03 -14.11 -0.57
C TRP A 95 -15.72 -13.73 0.75
N PRO A 96 -15.06 -13.91 1.89
CA PRO A 96 -15.58 -13.40 3.15
C PRO A 96 -15.76 -11.88 3.03
N ARG A 97 -16.76 -11.32 3.70
CA ARG A 97 -16.78 -9.88 3.91
C ARG A 97 -15.61 -9.55 4.82
N ILE A 98 -14.89 -8.48 4.51
CA ILE A 98 -13.71 -8.04 5.23
C ILE A 98 -13.94 -6.59 5.63
N GLY A 99 -13.51 -6.22 6.82
CA GLY A 99 -13.49 -4.84 7.30
C GLY A 99 -12.35 -4.65 8.29
N VAL A 100 -12.19 -3.41 8.75
CA VAL A 100 -11.08 -3.03 9.63
C VAL A 100 -11.56 -2.90 11.07
N ASP A 101 -10.79 -3.43 12.02
CA ASP A 101 -10.98 -3.21 13.45
C ASP A 101 -10.00 -2.15 13.96
N LEU A 102 -10.50 -0.97 14.30
CA LEU A 102 -9.71 0.12 14.86
C LEU A 102 -9.79 0.22 16.39
N VAL A 103 -10.81 -0.40 17.00
CA VAL A 103 -11.09 -0.28 18.44
C VAL A 103 -10.38 -1.36 19.26
N GLU A 104 -10.25 -2.58 18.69
CA GLU A 104 -9.65 -3.79 19.28
C GLU A 104 -10.32 -4.33 20.57
N ASP A 105 -10.98 -3.52 21.39
CA ASP A 105 -11.59 -3.89 22.68
C ASP A 105 -13.14 -3.80 22.66
N PRO A 106 -13.88 -4.88 22.98
CA PRO A 106 -13.42 -6.23 23.29
C PRO A 106 -12.90 -6.97 22.05
N PRO A 107 -11.92 -7.87 22.17
CA PRO A 107 -11.35 -8.56 21.01
C PRO A 107 -12.34 -9.55 20.41
N PHE A 108 -12.47 -9.55 19.08
CA PHE A 108 -13.15 -10.62 18.36
C PHE A 108 -12.37 -11.94 18.46
N ALA A 109 -13.08 -13.06 18.30
CA ALA A 109 -12.45 -14.37 18.25
C ALA A 109 -11.48 -14.47 17.07
N ARG A 110 -10.23 -14.87 17.35
CA ARG A 110 -9.21 -15.01 16.31
C ARG A 110 -9.51 -16.20 15.40
N GLY A 111 -9.33 -16.02 14.10
CA GLY A 111 -9.37 -17.12 13.14
C GLY A 111 -9.07 -16.66 11.72
N LEU A 112 -8.55 -17.57 10.89
CA LEU A 112 -8.23 -17.30 9.49
C LEU A 112 -9.40 -17.72 8.58
N PRO A 113 -9.70 -16.97 7.50
CA PRO A 113 -10.69 -17.38 6.53
C PRO A 113 -10.28 -18.70 5.86
N ARG A 114 -11.21 -19.65 5.75
CA ARG A 114 -10.97 -20.98 5.14
C ARG A 114 -10.43 -20.89 3.71
N LEU A 115 -10.81 -19.85 2.98
CA LEU A 115 -10.36 -19.61 1.60
C LEU A 115 -8.84 -19.48 1.48
N PHE A 116 -8.17 -19.05 2.55
CA PHE A 116 -6.71 -18.95 2.60
C PHE A 116 -6.02 -20.30 2.88
N TRP A 117 -6.70 -21.23 3.55
CA TRP A 117 -6.16 -22.57 3.81
C TRP A 117 -6.18 -23.45 2.56
N ALA A 118 -7.24 -23.37 1.75
CA ALA A 118 -7.41 -24.22 0.58
C ALA A 118 -6.22 -24.19 -0.40
N PRO A 119 -5.69 -23.04 -0.85
CA PRO A 119 -4.53 -23.01 -1.72
C PRO A 119 -3.26 -23.49 -1.01
N GLY A 120 -3.08 -23.20 0.28
CA GLY A 120 -1.95 -23.72 1.06
C GLY A 120 -1.94 -25.24 1.14
N VAL A 121 -3.10 -25.85 1.43
CA VAL A 121 -3.28 -27.31 1.45
C VAL A 121 -3.11 -27.90 0.06
N ALA A 122 -3.63 -27.27 -0.98
CA ALA A 122 -3.45 -27.71 -2.36
C ALA A 122 -1.96 -27.70 -2.77
N LEU A 123 -1.22 -26.64 -2.43
CA LEU A 123 0.22 -26.54 -2.68
C LEU A 123 1.01 -27.58 -1.88
N ALA A 124 0.65 -27.82 -0.62
CA ALA A 124 1.29 -28.84 0.21
C ALA A 124 1.01 -30.25 -0.30
N ALA A 125 -0.24 -30.56 -0.64
CA ALA A 125 -0.63 -31.84 -1.23
C ALA A 125 0.07 -32.05 -2.59
N PHE A 126 0.15 -31.01 -3.41
CA PHE A 126 0.90 -31.06 -4.67
C PHE A 126 2.38 -31.32 -4.42
N GLY A 127 3.01 -30.61 -3.48
CA GLY A 127 4.40 -30.82 -3.08
C GLY A 127 4.66 -32.25 -2.58
N LEU A 128 3.75 -32.80 -1.76
CA LEU A 128 3.83 -34.18 -1.27
C LEU A 128 3.66 -35.22 -2.38
N LEU A 129 2.68 -35.04 -3.28
CA LEU A 129 2.52 -35.90 -4.47
C LEU A 129 3.78 -35.87 -5.33
N PHE A 130 4.44 -34.71 -5.40
CA PHE A 130 5.67 -34.53 -6.15
C PHE A 130 6.87 -35.22 -5.48
N ILE A 131 7.03 -35.09 -4.15
CA ILE A 131 8.06 -35.78 -3.36
C ILE A 131 7.86 -37.30 -3.40
N ALA A 132 6.61 -37.78 -3.48
CA ALA A 132 6.29 -39.20 -3.54
C ALA A 132 6.55 -39.85 -4.91
N ARG A 133 6.84 -39.06 -5.96
CA ARG A 133 7.08 -39.57 -7.34
C ARG A 133 8.14 -40.68 -7.43
N PRO A 134 9.33 -40.58 -6.80
CA PRO A 134 10.36 -41.61 -6.87
C PRO A 134 9.96 -42.92 -6.19
N TRP A 135 8.99 -42.90 -5.27
CA TRP A 135 8.46 -44.09 -4.62
C TRP A 135 7.36 -44.78 -5.42
N ASN A 136 6.88 -44.16 -6.50
CA ASN A 136 5.69 -44.59 -7.24
C ASN A 136 6.00 -45.40 -8.52
N ASP A 137 7.28 -45.66 -8.81
CA ASP A 137 7.72 -46.48 -9.95
C ASP A 137 7.30 -47.96 -9.82
N GLY A 138 6.77 -48.38 -8.67
CA GLY A 138 6.32 -49.75 -8.39
C GLY A 138 4.81 -50.01 -8.33
N LEU A 139 3.93 -49.01 -8.58
CA LEU A 139 2.48 -49.18 -8.41
C LEU A 139 1.71 -49.21 -9.74
N GLU A 140 1.15 -50.38 -10.09
CA GLU A 140 0.27 -50.63 -11.26
C GLU A 140 -0.97 -49.70 -11.36
N LEU A 141 -1.32 -49.03 -10.25
CA LEU A 141 -2.32 -47.96 -10.19
C LEU A 141 -2.03 -46.79 -11.15
N VAL A 142 -0.76 -46.49 -11.44
CA VAL A 142 -0.38 -45.42 -12.38
C VAL A 142 -0.75 -45.79 -13.82
N ALA A 143 -0.66 -47.06 -14.20
CA ALA A 143 -1.00 -47.54 -15.54
C ALA A 143 -2.52 -47.55 -15.78
N LEU A 144 -3.30 -47.91 -14.76
CA LEU A 144 -4.78 -47.92 -14.79
C LEU A 144 -5.36 -46.49 -14.73
N ALA A 145 -4.72 -45.60 -13.96
CA ALA A 145 -5.02 -44.17 -13.98
C ALA A 145 -4.63 -43.54 -15.34
N ARG A 146 -3.55 -43.99 -15.98
CA ARG A 146 -3.09 -43.42 -17.26
C ARG A 146 -4.09 -43.56 -18.40
N THR A 147 -4.96 -44.58 -18.38
CA THR A 147 -5.92 -44.87 -19.44
C THR A 147 -7.25 -44.14 -19.25
N TRP A 148 -7.82 -44.16 -18.04
CA TRP A 148 -9.09 -43.47 -17.73
C TRP A 148 -8.90 -42.00 -17.34
N ALA A 149 -7.77 -41.68 -16.71
CA ALA A 149 -7.41 -40.31 -16.37
C ALA A 149 -6.60 -39.64 -17.48
N TYR A 150 -6.40 -40.23 -18.67
CA TYR A 150 -5.68 -39.54 -19.76
C TYR A 150 -6.34 -38.20 -20.16
N PRO A 151 -7.68 -38.11 -20.36
CA PRO A 151 -8.32 -36.84 -20.68
C PRO A 151 -8.28 -35.87 -19.50
N VAL A 152 -8.43 -36.37 -18.27
CA VAL A 152 -8.31 -35.59 -17.03
C VAL A 152 -6.88 -35.06 -16.85
N TYR A 153 -5.89 -35.87 -17.20
CA TYR A 153 -4.47 -35.55 -17.20
C TYR A 153 -4.17 -34.51 -18.28
N LEU A 154 -4.64 -34.68 -19.51
CA LEU A 154 -4.48 -33.69 -20.58
C LEU A 154 -5.15 -32.36 -20.21
N LEU A 155 -6.34 -32.40 -19.59
CA LEU A 155 -7.02 -31.21 -19.11
C LEU A 155 -6.26 -30.54 -17.96
N ALA A 156 -5.76 -31.31 -17.00
CA ALA A 156 -4.98 -30.81 -15.88
C ALA A 156 -3.62 -30.23 -16.34
N VAL A 157 -2.93 -30.91 -17.26
CA VAL A 157 -1.67 -30.46 -17.87
C VAL A 157 -1.90 -29.23 -18.73
N GLY A 158 -2.97 -29.21 -19.54
CA GLY A 158 -3.35 -28.05 -20.34
C GLY A 158 -3.70 -26.83 -19.47
N LEU A 159 -4.46 -27.03 -18.39
CA LEU A 159 -4.77 -26.00 -17.42
C LEU A 159 -3.51 -25.51 -16.70
N PHE A 160 -2.63 -26.43 -16.29
CA PHE A 160 -1.34 -26.12 -15.67
C PHE A 160 -0.48 -25.25 -16.59
N TRP A 161 -0.27 -25.65 -17.85
CA TRP A 161 0.52 -24.88 -18.80
C TRP A 161 -0.11 -23.54 -19.13
N THR A 162 -1.43 -23.48 -19.26
CA THR A 162 -2.15 -22.22 -19.46
C THR A 162 -1.92 -21.28 -18.26
N LEU A 163 -2.08 -21.78 -17.04
CA LEU A 163 -1.82 -21.02 -15.82
C LEU A 163 -0.36 -20.59 -15.73
N ALA A 164 0.57 -21.48 -16.07
CA ALA A 164 1.99 -21.21 -16.04
C ALA A 164 2.36 -20.11 -17.05
N VAL A 165 1.82 -20.14 -18.27
CA VAL A 165 1.99 -19.07 -19.27
C VAL A 165 1.42 -17.75 -18.77
N VAL A 166 0.21 -17.78 -18.20
CA VAL A 166 -0.42 -16.59 -17.61
C VAL A 166 0.47 -16.02 -16.51
N VAL A 167 0.92 -16.82 -15.55
CA VAL A 167 1.85 -16.41 -14.49
C VAL A 167 3.16 -15.90 -15.06
N GLY A 168 3.69 -16.54 -16.11
CA GLY A 168 4.87 -16.10 -16.83
C GLY A 168 4.70 -14.68 -17.39
N ILE A 169 3.64 -14.46 -18.16
CA ILE A 169 3.31 -13.16 -18.76
C ILE A 169 3.07 -12.10 -17.68
N PHE A 170 2.23 -12.37 -16.68
CA PHE A 170 1.98 -11.45 -15.57
C PHE A 170 3.24 -11.16 -14.77
N GLY A 171 4.09 -12.16 -14.57
CA GLY A 171 5.36 -12.02 -13.89
C GLY A 171 6.36 -11.14 -14.62
N LEU A 172 6.24 -11.01 -15.94
CA LEU A 172 7.02 -10.05 -16.72
C LEU A 172 6.38 -8.65 -16.75
N LEU A 173 5.05 -8.57 -16.87
CA LEU A 173 4.33 -7.31 -17.02
C LEU A 173 4.12 -6.55 -15.71
N LEU A 174 3.88 -7.25 -14.59
CA LEU A 174 3.61 -6.63 -13.30
C LEU A 174 4.81 -5.84 -12.74
N PRO A 175 6.05 -6.38 -12.71
CA PRO A 175 7.22 -5.59 -12.29
C PRO A 175 7.38 -4.33 -13.14
N PHE A 176 7.20 -4.46 -14.46
CA PHE A 176 7.24 -3.33 -15.37
C PHE A 176 6.18 -2.28 -15.02
N ALA A 177 4.93 -2.68 -14.81
CA ALA A 177 3.85 -1.78 -14.43
C ALA A 177 4.12 -1.07 -13.09
N LEU A 178 4.69 -1.77 -12.11
CA LEU A 178 5.07 -1.20 -10.81
C LEU A 178 6.20 -0.18 -10.94
N ILE A 179 7.28 -0.52 -11.64
CA ILE A 179 8.42 0.38 -11.90
C ILE A 179 7.95 1.60 -12.70
N TRP A 180 7.12 1.36 -13.72
CA TRP A 180 6.51 2.41 -14.53
C TRP A 180 5.69 3.37 -13.70
N ASN A 181 4.76 2.85 -12.89
CA ASN A 181 3.91 3.67 -12.03
C ASN A 181 4.76 4.47 -11.04
N TRP A 182 5.78 3.85 -10.44
CA TRP A 182 6.69 4.52 -9.53
C TRP A 182 7.49 5.64 -10.21
N ALA A 183 8.11 5.37 -11.36
CA ALA A 183 8.88 6.34 -12.13
C ALA A 183 7.99 7.50 -12.62
N CYS A 184 6.80 7.18 -13.12
CA CYS A 184 5.86 8.17 -13.68
C CYS A 184 5.09 8.96 -12.61
N ALA A 185 4.84 8.39 -11.42
CA ALA A 185 4.15 9.06 -10.33
C ALA A 185 4.86 10.35 -9.89
N THR A 186 6.18 10.39 -10.06
CA THR A 186 7.03 11.53 -9.70
C THR A 186 6.89 12.71 -10.67
N TYR A 187 6.36 12.50 -11.88
CA TYR A 187 6.31 13.51 -12.95
C TYR A 187 4.87 13.83 -13.40
N ARG A 188 4.02 14.27 -12.48
CA ARG A 188 2.68 14.80 -12.81
C ARG A 188 2.81 16.20 -13.42
N GLY A 189 2.52 16.35 -14.73
CA GLY A 189 2.42 17.63 -15.43
C GLY A 189 3.38 17.87 -16.60
N HIS A 190 4.31 16.95 -16.90
CA HIS A 190 5.23 17.09 -18.05
C HIS A 190 5.24 15.82 -18.90
N ASP A 191 4.38 15.80 -19.93
CA ASP A 191 4.17 14.62 -20.78
C ASP A 191 5.45 14.13 -21.49
N GLU A 192 6.32 15.04 -21.93
CA GLU A 192 7.55 14.63 -22.63
C GLU A 192 8.59 14.01 -21.70
N ARG A 193 8.82 14.60 -20.52
CA ARG A 193 9.73 14.03 -19.51
C ARG A 193 9.21 12.71 -19.00
N ARG A 194 7.90 12.61 -18.77
CA ARG A 194 7.24 11.36 -18.40
C ARG A 194 7.48 10.28 -19.45
N LYS A 195 7.32 10.58 -20.74
CA LYS A 195 7.60 9.66 -21.87
C LYS A 195 9.07 9.25 -21.96
N ALA A 196 10.02 10.12 -21.62
CA ALA A 196 11.43 9.80 -21.63
C ALA A 196 11.81 8.86 -20.47
N GLU A 197 11.36 9.17 -19.25
CA GLU A 197 11.60 8.34 -18.06
C GLU A 197 10.90 6.97 -18.16
N SER A 198 9.69 6.96 -18.71
CA SER A 198 8.97 5.76 -19.13
C SER A 198 9.84 4.81 -19.97
N ARG A 199 10.45 5.35 -21.04
CA ARG A 199 11.30 4.56 -21.95
C ARG A 199 12.56 4.07 -21.25
N ARG A 200 13.17 4.91 -20.40
CA ARG A 200 14.33 4.51 -19.58
C ARG A 200 13.97 3.37 -18.63
N ALA A 201 12.88 3.49 -17.89
CA ALA A 201 12.39 2.46 -16.97
C ALA A 201 12.13 1.13 -17.70
N MET A 202 11.52 1.19 -18.88
CA MET A 202 11.31 0.03 -19.74
C MET A 202 12.63 -0.63 -20.13
N THR A 203 13.58 0.14 -20.67
CA THR A 203 14.89 -0.38 -21.09
C THR A 203 15.65 -1.00 -19.92
N TRP A 204 15.67 -0.37 -18.75
CA TRP A 204 16.34 -0.91 -17.56
C TRP A 204 15.68 -2.20 -17.05
N THR A 205 14.35 -2.28 -17.09
CA THR A 205 13.62 -3.49 -16.69
C THR A 205 13.96 -4.66 -17.61
N PHE A 206 13.93 -4.44 -18.94
CA PHE A 206 14.31 -5.47 -19.90
C PHE A 206 15.79 -5.86 -19.80
N ALA A 207 16.69 -4.90 -19.60
CA ALA A 207 18.11 -5.18 -19.40
C ALA A 207 18.35 -6.02 -18.13
N ALA A 208 17.65 -5.70 -17.03
CA ALA A 208 17.72 -6.48 -15.79
C ALA A 208 17.15 -7.90 -15.99
N MET A 209 16.05 -8.04 -16.73
CA MET A 209 15.49 -9.35 -17.08
C MET A 209 16.47 -10.19 -17.90
N ALA A 210 17.07 -9.62 -18.94
CA ALA A 210 18.08 -10.29 -19.76
C ALA A 210 19.30 -10.71 -18.92
N LEU A 211 19.76 -9.83 -18.02
CA LEU A 211 20.85 -10.16 -17.09
C LEU A 211 20.45 -11.30 -16.13
N THR A 212 19.21 -11.35 -15.68
CA THR A 212 18.72 -12.42 -14.78
C THR A 212 18.74 -13.78 -15.48
N VAL A 213 18.35 -13.83 -16.76
CA VAL A 213 18.45 -15.05 -17.59
C VAL A 213 19.90 -15.50 -17.72
N LEU A 214 20.82 -14.55 -17.92
CA LEU A 214 22.26 -14.84 -18.06
C LEU A 214 22.91 -15.34 -16.77
N VAL A 215 22.44 -14.86 -15.61
CA VAL A 215 23.12 -15.09 -14.32
C VAL A 215 22.53 -16.25 -13.53
N PHE A 216 21.22 -16.55 -13.66
CA PHE A 216 20.55 -17.56 -12.84
C PHE A 216 20.10 -18.77 -13.67
N PRO A 217 20.82 -19.90 -13.59
CA PRO A 217 20.32 -21.17 -14.10
C PRO A 217 18.97 -21.51 -13.44
N ALA A 218 18.05 -22.10 -14.20
CA ALA A 218 16.68 -22.39 -13.74
C ALA A 218 16.56 -23.05 -12.33
N PRO A 219 17.45 -23.98 -11.91
CA PRO A 219 17.38 -24.55 -10.56
C PRO A 219 17.65 -23.55 -9.44
N TRP A 220 18.56 -22.59 -9.69
CA TRP A 220 18.96 -21.58 -8.72
C TRP A 220 17.87 -20.51 -8.57
N ALA A 221 17.13 -20.22 -9.65
CA ALA A 221 15.95 -19.35 -9.60
C ALA A 221 14.89 -19.86 -8.62
N ILE A 222 14.64 -21.18 -8.56
CA ILE A 222 13.68 -21.79 -7.64
C ILE A 222 14.11 -21.60 -6.18
N GLY A 223 15.38 -21.89 -5.89
CA GLY A 223 15.95 -21.66 -4.56
C GLY A 223 15.89 -20.18 -4.15
N ALA A 224 16.23 -19.27 -5.08
CA ALA A 224 16.16 -17.84 -4.85
C ALA A 224 14.74 -17.36 -4.54
N VAL A 225 13.71 -17.85 -5.26
CA VAL A 225 12.30 -17.55 -4.99
C VAL A 225 11.90 -17.98 -3.59
N GLY A 226 12.25 -19.20 -3.19
CA GLY A 226 11.95 -19.72 -1.85
C GLY A 226 12.59 -18.89 -0.74
N TRP A 227 13.88 -18.56 -0.88
CA TRP A 227 14.60 -17.71 0.08
C TRP A 227 14.05 -16.29 0.14
N LEU A 228 13.73 -15.71 -1.01
CA LEU A 228 13.18 -14.36 -1.09
C LEU A 228 11.79 -14.28 -0.44
N ALA A 229 10.95 -15.29 -0.66
CA ALA A 229 9.65 -15.39 -0.01
C ALA A 229 9.78 -15.49 1.51
N LEU A 230 10.69 -16.34 1.99
CA LEU A 230 10.97 -16.47 3.42
C LEU A 230 11.50 -15.17 4.03
N ALA A 231 12.42 -14.48 3.35
CA ALA A 231 12.93 -13.18 3.77
C ALA A 231 11.81 -12.13 3.81
N THR A 232 10.91 -12.13 2.83
CA THR A 232 9.75 -11.23 2.77
C THR A 232 8.80 -11.49 3.95
N VAL A 233 8.48 -12.75 4.23
CA VAL A 233 7.67 -13.14 5.39
C VAL A 233 8.33 -12.71 6.71
N ALA A 234 9.63 -12.90 6.85
CA ALA A 234 10.37 -12.48 8.04
C ALA A 234 10.32 -10.95 8.23
N LEU A 235 10.45 -10.18 7.15
CA LEU A 235 10.31 -8.73 7.16
C LEU A 235 8.89 -8.27 7.53
N LEU A 236 7.85 -8.96 7.03
CA LEU A 236 6.46 -8.68 7.37
C LEU A 236 6.17 -8.91 8.85
N HIS A 237 6.82 -9.88 9.49
CA HIS A 237 6.69 -10.14 10.92
C HIS A 237 7.59 -9.29 11.81
N HIS A 238 8.28 -8.28 11.25
CA HIS A 238 9.12 -7.42 12.05
C HIS A 238 8.31 -6.69 13.14
N PRO A 239 8.72 -6.75 14.43
CA PRO A 239 7.89 -6.34 15.57
C PRO A 239 7.53 -4.85 15.56
N LYS A 240 8.32 -4.01 14.89
CA LYS A 240 8.11 -2.55 14.84
C LYS A 240 7.01 -2.08 13.89
N GLN A 241 6.38 -2.96 13.12
CA GLN A 241 5.25 -2.51 12.31
C GLN A 241 4.05 -2.16 13.24
N PRO A 242 3.15 -1.25 12.85
CA PRO A 242 1.81 -1.18 13.44
C PRO A 242 1.02 -2.43 13.06
N ASN A 243 0.21 -2.97 13.97
CA ASN A 243 -0.71 -4.05 13.62
C ASN A 243 -2.08 -3.47 13.34
N LEU A 244 -2.77 -4.02 12.35
CA LEU A 244 -4.15 -3.67 12.03
C LEU A 244 -4.93 -4.96 12.13
N SER A 245 -5.95 -4.97 12.96
CA SER A 245 -6.84 -6.12 13.08
C SER A 245 -7.87 -6.04 11.96
N VAL A 246 -8.05 -7.15 11.24
CA VAL A 246 -9.00 -7.29 10.14
C VAL A 246 -10.13 -8.19 10.59
N ILE A 247 -11.34 -7.66 10.54
CA ILE A 247 -12.58 -8.39 10.83
C ILE A 247 -13.02 -9.06 9.55
N TRP A 248 -13.50 -10.28 9.66
CA TRP A 248 -14.11 -10.96 8.53
C TRP A 248 -15.26 -11.85 8.94
N ARG A 249 -16.19 -12.02 8.00
CA ARG A 249 -17.38 -12.87 8.15
C ARG A 249 -17.64 -13.67 6.87
N PRO A 250 -17.92 -14.99 6.95
CA PRO A 250 -18.36 -15.75 5.79
C PRO A 250 -19.71 -15.22 5.28
N ARG A 251 -19.82 -14.93 3.97
CA ARG A 251 -21.00 -14.30 3.37
C ARG A 251 -22.32 -15.07 3.54
N HIS A 252 -22.25 -16.41 3.60
CA HIS A 252 -23.42 -17.29 3.61
C HIS A 252 -23.66 -17.99 4.96
N ARG A 253 -22.99 -17.58 6.03
CA ARG A 253 -23.18 -18.17 7.35
C ARG A 253 -23.51 -17.11 8.38
N ALA A 254 -24.44 -17.43 9.28
CA ALA A 254 -24.68 -16.67 10.51
C ALA A 254 -23.54 -16.86 11.54
N GLU A 255 -22.33 -17.23 11.09
CA GLU A 255 -21.17 -17.37 11.96
C GLU A 255 -20.79 -16.00 12.55
N ARG A 256 -20.30 -16.03 13.79
CA ARG A 256 -19.81 -14.84 14.50
C ARG A 256 -18.62 -14.23 13.77
N HIS A 257 -18.51 -12.90 13.83
CA HIS A 257 -17.36 -12.13 13.38
C HIS A 257 -16.06 -12.69 13.97
N ARG A 258 -15.03 -12.80 13.13
CA ARG A 258 -13.68 -13.20 13.54
C ARG A 258 -12.68 -12.12 13.18
N SER A 259 -11.63 -12.01 13.97
CA SER A 259 -10.50 -11.14 13.64
C SER A 259 -9.28 -11.95 13.21
N THR A 260 -8.46 -11.32 12.40
CA THR A 260 -7.12 -11.79 12.06
C THR A 260 -6.22 -10.58 11.90
N GLU A 261 -4.97 -10.70 12.30
CA GLU A 261 -3.99 -9.65 12.11
C GLU A 261 -3.68 -9.48 10.62
N TRP A 262 -3.64 -8.24 10.13
CA TRP A 262 -3.33 -7.91 8.74
C TRP A 262 -2.01 -8.54 8.29
N ARG A 263 -1.00 -8.57 9.17
CA ARG A 263 0.30 -9.20 8.88
C ARG A 263 0.19 -10.69 8.59
N THR A 264 -0.69 -11.40 9.30
CA THR A 264 -0.91 -12.82 9.08
C THR A 264 -1.55 -13.06 7.72
N LEU A 265 -2.55 -12.24 7.34
CA LEU A 265 -3.14 -12.31 5.98
C LEU A 265 -2.08 -12.04 4.92
N GLN A 266 -1.29 -10.98 5.10
CA GLN A 266 -0.23 -10.59 4.17
C GLN A 266 0.84 -11.66 4.01
N SER A 267 1.21 -12.31 5.11
CA SER A 267 2.20 -13.38 5.11
C SER A 267 1.67 -14.64 4.46
N LEU A 268 0.41 -14.99 4.74
CA LEU A 268 -0.22 -16.15 4.10
C LEU A 268 -0.41 -15.92 2.60
N GLU A 269 -0.88 -14.75 2.19
CA GLU A 269 -0.96 -14.35 0.78
C GLU A 269 0.40 -14.49 0.10
N THR A 270 1.46 -13.98 0.74
CA THR A 270 2.84 -14.09 0.24
C THR A 270 3.30 -15.55 0.14
N MET A 271 3.01 -16.38 1.15
CA MET A 271 3.34 -17.81 1.13
C MET A 271 2.59 -18.56 0.03
N VAL A 272 1.31 -18.27 -0.17
CA VAL A 272 0.49 -18.90 -1.23
C VAL A 272 1.02 -18.51 -2.61
N ILE A 273 1.32 -17.24 -2.85
CA ILE A 273 1.84 -16.79 -4.14
C ILE A 273 3.24 -17.37 -4.38
N ALA A 274 4.15 -17.25 -3.40
CA ALA A 274 5.50 -17.78 -3.52
C ALA A 274 5.52 -19.30 -3.68
N GLY A 275 4.75 -20.03 -2.86
CA GLY A 275 4.62 -21.47 -2.97
C GLY A 275 4.01 -21.88 -4.31
N GLY A 276 3.02 -21.14 -4.82
CA GLY A 276 2.47 -21.31 -6.15
C GLY A 276 3.51 -21.12 -7.25
N CYS A 277 4.29 -20.05 -7.19
CA CYS A 277 5.41 -19.81 -8.11
C CYS A 277 6.44 -20.95 -8.02
N THR A 278 6.87 -21.34 -6.82
CA THR A 278 7.82 -22.44 -6.62
C THR A 278 7.30 -23.73 -7.26
N VAL A 279 6.04 -24.10 -7.02
CA VAL A 279 5.41 -25.27 -7.63
C VAL A 279 5.40 -25.18 -9.16
N LEU A 280 4.97 -24.03 -9.71
CA LEU A 280 4.91 -23.79 -11.15
C LEU A 280 6.28 -23.86 -11.82
N MET A 281 7.36 -23.51 -11.13
CA MET A 281 8.73 -23.61 -11.67
C MET A 281 9.34 -25.00 -11.52
N THR A 282 9.08 -25.64 -10.39
CA THR A 282 9.70 -26.92 -10.00
C THR A 282 9.30 -28.04 -10.94
N VAL A 283 8.04 -28.04 -11.41
CA VAL A 283 7.52 -29.03 -12.36
C VAL A 283 8.24 -28.97 -13.72
N PRO A 284 8.33 -27.81 -14.41
CA PRO A 284 9.22 -27.57 -15.55
C PRO A 284 10.68 -27.97 -15.36
N ALA A 285 11.28 -27.56 -14.24
CA ALA A 285 12.71 -27.73 -14.00
C ALA A 285 13.09 -29.20 -13.76
N LEU A 286 12.28 -29.95 -13.01
CA LEU A 286 12.54 -31.37 -12.76
C LEU A 286 12.20 -32.25 -13.98
N GLY A 287 11.22 -31.84 -14.80
CA GLY A 287 11.01 -32.42 -16.13
C GLY A 287 12.18 -32.18 -17.10
N ALA A 288 13.17 -31.37 -16.75
CA ALA A 288 14.41 -31.19 -17.51
C ALA A 288 15.57 -32.06 -17.00
N LEU A 289 15.42 -32.67 -15.82
CA LEU A 289 16.46 -33.50 -15.17
C LEU A 289 16.27 -35.01 -15.43
N GLY A 290 15.06 -35.44 -15.79
CA GLY A 290 14.71 -36.88 -15.95
C GLY A 290 14.63 -37.43 -17.38
N GLU A 291 14.55 -36.57 -18.41
CA GLU A 291 14.51 -36.99 -19.83
C GLU A 291 15.71 -36.39 -20.56
N SER A 292 16.31 -37.12 -21.51
CA SER A 292 17.41 -36.57 -22.32
C SER A 292 16.89 -35.32 -23.01
N GLN A 293 17.44 -34.15 -22.64
CA GLN A 293 16.96 -32.84 -23.11
C GLN A 293 16.92 -32.68 -24.65
N ARG A 294 17.55 -33.61 -25.38
CA ARG A 294 17.61 -33.69 -26.83
C ARG A 294 16.26 -33.96 -27.51
N GLU A 295 15.23 -34.44 -26.81
CA GLU A 295 13.93 -34.80 -27.41
C GLU A 295 12.79 -33.79 -27.15
N LEU A 296 13.04 -32.76 -26.33
CA LEU A 296 12.00 -31.78 -26.03
C LEU A 296 11.79 -30.81 -27.20
N ALA A 297 10.53 -30.68 -27.64
CA ALA A 297 10.18 -29.69 -28.64
C ALA A 297 10.60 -28.27 -28.15
N PRO A 298 11.22 -27.43 -29.00
CA PRO A 298 11.76 -26.11 -28.62
C PRO A 298 10.75 -25.17 -27.95
N VAL A 299 9.48 -25.29 -28.34
CA VAL A 299 8.38 -24.52 -27.75
C VAL A 299 8.20 -24.85 -26.28
N THR A 300 8.36 -26.11 -25.90
CA THR A 300 8.26 -26.55 -24.50
C THR A 300 9.42 -25.98 -23.68
N ALA A 301 10.64 -25.95 -24.24
CA ALA A 301 11.79 -25.33 -23.58
C ALA A 301 11.58 -23.82 -23.36
N LEU A 302 11.11 -23.10 -24.37
CA LEU A 302 10.76 -21.68 -24.25
C LEU A 302 9.68 -21.43 -23.19
N LEU A 303 8.63 -22.25 -23.18
CA LEU A 303 7.55 -22.16 -22.20
C LEU A 303 8.06 -22.40 -20.78
N ARG A 304 8.93 -23.41 -20.58
CA ARG A 304 9.57 -23.67 -19.28
C ARG A 304 10.34 -22.44 -18.79
N TRP A 305 11.16 -21.85 -19.65
CA TRP A 305 11.91 -20.64 -19.34
C TRP A 305 11.02 -19.44 -19.03
N LEU A 306 9.96 -19.23 -19.81
CA LEU A 306 9.01 -18.14 -19.57
C LEU A 306 8.32 -18.28 -18.21
N VAL A 307 7.97 -19.50 -17.80
CA VAL A 307 7.37 -19.79 -16.49
C VAL A 307 8.38 -19.58 -15.37
N CYS A 308 9.60 -20.09 -15.50
CA CYS A 308 10.67 -19.94 -14.51
C CYS A 308 11.07 -18.48 -14.31
N LEU A 309 11.35 -17.77 -15.41
CA LEU A 309 11.74 -16.37 -15.37
C LEU A 309 10.58 -15.50 -14.90
N GLY A 310 9.39 -15.68 -15.46
CA GLY A 310 8.22 -14.89 -15.11
C GLY A 310 7.82 -15.09 -13.64
N GLY A 311 7.80 -16.32 -13.14
CA GLY A 311 7.53 -16.53 -11.71
C GLY A 311 8.61 -15.94 -10.80
N LEU A 312 9.88 -15.92 -11.23
CA LEU A 312 10.99 -15.37 -10.44
C LEU A 312 10.82 -13.87 -10.33
N TRP A 313 10.57 -13.21 -11.46
CA TRP A 313 10.28 -11.78 -11.53
C TRP A 313 9.01 -11.39 -10.81
N LEU A 314 7.94 -12.20 -10.89
CA LEU A 314 6.73 -11.99 -10.13
C LEU A 314 7.02 -11.98 -8.63
N THR A 315 7.75 -12.98 -8.16
CA THR A 315 8.10 -13.11 -6.74
C THR A 315 9.02 -11.97 -6.29
N LEU A 316 10.01 -11.59 -7.12
CA LEU A 316 10.88 -10.43 -6.88
C LEU A 316 10.10 -9.12 -6.79
N ALA A 317 9.20 -8.87 -7.73
CA ALA A 317 8.40 -7.66 -7.74
C ALA A 317 7.45 -7.59 -6.54
N LEU A 318 6.81 -8.71 -6.19
CA LEU A 318 5.97 -8.78 -5.00
C LEU A 318 6.79 -8.58 -3.73
N ALA A 319 7.93 -9.24 -3.59
CA ALA A 319 8.82 -9.05 -2.43
C ALA A 319 9.31 -7.60 -2.32
N ALA A 320 9.74 -6.99 -3.43
CA ALA A 320 10.15 -5.59 -3.47
C ALA A 320 9.00 -4.65 -3.12
N TYR A 321 7.79 -4.90 -3.64
CA TYR A 321 6.59 -4.14 -3.31
C TYR A 321 6.25 -4.27 -1.82
N ARG A 322 6.27 -5.49 -1.26
CA ARG A 322 6.01 -5.74 0.17
C ARG A 322 7.07 -5.12 1.06
N LEU A 323 8.34 -5.20 0.70
CA LEU A 323 9.44 -4.56 1.39
C LEU A 323 9.27 -3.03 1.36
N HIS A 324 9.00 -2.47 0.18
CA HIS A 324 8.75 -1.04 0.03
C HIS A 324 7.57 -0.57 0.88
N PHE A 325 6.45 -1.31 0.83
CA PHE A 325 5.28 -1.05 1.65
C PHE A 325 5.61 -1.14 3.15
N SER A 326 6.24 -2.24 3.60
CA SER A 326 6.66 -2.45 4.99
C SER A 326 7.60 -1.35 5.49
N LEU A 327 8.60 -0.96 4.68
CA LEU A 327 9.49 0.15 4.98
C LEU A 327 8.72 1.46 5.06
N ASN A 328 7.85 1.75 4.10
CA ASN A 328 7.03 2.96 4.12
C ASN A 328 6.13 3.02 5.35
N VAL A 329 5.49 1.92 5.71
CA VAL A 329 4.65 1.84 6.91
C VAL A 329 5.52 2.03 8.15
N SER A 330 6.62 1.30 8.31
CA SER A 330 7.47 1.42 9.50
C SER A 330 8.07 2.83 9.67
N LEU A 331 8.49 3.46 8.57
CA LEU A 331 9.11 4.79 8.58
C LEU A 331 8.10 5.92 8.74
N ASN A 332 6.86 5.73 8.26
CA ASN A 332 5.84 6.79 8.22
C ASN A 332 4.60 6.50 9.06
N ALA A 333 4.56 5.40 9.81
CA ALA A 333 3.47 5.07 10.71
C ALA A 333 3.40 6.10 11.84
N PRO A 334 2.24 6.77 12.02
CA PRO A 334 2.08 7.72 13.11
C PRO A 334 2.15 7.10 14.50
N SER A 335 1.87 5.81 14.64
CA SER A 335 2.01 5.08 15.91
C SER A 335 3.46 4.84 16.32
N THR A 336 4.41 4.87 15.38
CA THR A 336 5.83 4.72 15.69
C THR A 336 6.30 5.90 16.53
N ARG A 337 6.92 5.62 17.69
CA ARG A 337 7.44 6.64 18.60
C ARG A 337 8.37 7.60 17.87
N ASN A 338 7.99 8.88 17.83
CA ASN A 338 8.82 9.94 17.25
C ASN A 338 9.22 10.93 18.36
N PRO A 339 10.45 10.83 18.91
CA PRO A 339 10.85 11.68 20.02
C PRO A 339 10.85 13.15 19.61
N ARG A 340 10.58 14.03 20.58
CA ARG A 340 10.69 15.48 20.39
C ARG A 340 12.12 15.83 20.01
N ARG A 341 12.30 16.78 19.10
CA ARG A 341 13.60 17.19 18.59
C ARG A 341 13.94 18.57 19.10
N ILE A 342 15.17 18.75 19.57
CA ILE A 342 15.66 20.03 20.06
C ILE A 342 17.03 20.31 19.50
N ARG A 343 17.25 21.58 19.15
CA ARG A 343 18.54 22.13 18.74
C ARG A 343 18.98 23.12 19.79
N ILE A 344 20.18 22.91 20.30
CA ILE A 344 20.79 23.72 21.34
C ILE A 344 21.84 24.61 20.66
N ARG A 345 21.72 25.92 20.81
CA ARG A 345 22.67 26.92 20.30
C ARG A 345 23.22 27.73 21.46
N GLY A 346 24.36 28.39 21.28
CA GLY A 346 24.98 29.21 22.33
C GLY A 346 25.53 28.37 23.50
N GLY A 347 26.01 29.06 24.53
CA GLY A 347 26.67 28.48 25.69
C GLY A 347 28.06 27.88 25.40
N SER A 348 28.80 27.62 26.48
CA SER A 348 30.07 26.88 26.43
C SER A 348 29.85 25.43 25.98
N HIS A 349 30.92 24.74 25.60
CA HIS A 349 30.85 23.31 25.26
C HIS A 349 30.29 22.48 26.43
N ALA A 350 30.75 22.74 27.66
CA ALA A 350 30.32 22.04 28.86
C ALA A 350 28.81 22.25 29.15
N GLU A 351 28.29 23.46 28.95
CA GLU A 351 26.86 23.75 29.13
C GLU A 351 26.01 23.03 28.08
N ARG A 352 26.44 23.04 26.81
CA ARG A 352 25.75 22.31 25.74
C ARG A 352 25.73 20.80 26.00
N GLU A 353 26.81 20.24 26.52
CA GLU A 353 26.91 18.83 26.89
C GLU A 353 25.96 18.48 28.04
N ARG A 354 25.96 19.27 29.12
CA ARG A 354 25.01 19.12 30.25
C ARG A 354 23.55 19.21 29.79
N ALA A 355 23.21 20.24 29.02
CA ALA A 355 21.87 20.40 28.46
C ALA A 355 21.50 19.22 27.55
N THR A 356 22.43 18.75 26.73
CA THR A 356 22.23 17.59 25.84
C THR A 356 21.90 16.33 26.65
N GLU A 357 22.65 16.06 27.72
CA GLU A 357 22.37 14.93 28.61
C GLU A 357 21.01 15.06 29.27
N ARG A 358 20.68 16.24 29.81
CA ARG A 358 19.39 16.51 30.44
C ARG A 358 18.22 16.25 29.49
N PHE A 359 18.28 16.77 28.27
CA PHE A 359 17.26 16.54 27.25
C PHE A 359 17.18 15.06 26.81
N ARG A 360 18.30 14.36 26.69
CA ARG A 360 18.31 12.92 26.36
C ARG A 360 17.66 12.08 27.45
N ARG A 361 17.93 12.38 28.73
CA ARG A 361 17.28 11.71 29.89
C ARG A 361 15.76 11.89 29.85
N ASP A 362 15.30 13.04 29.39
CA ASP A 362 13.89 13.37 29.22
C ASP A 362 13.28 12.87 27.88
N GLY A 363 14.04 12.08 27.10
CA GLY A 363 13.56 11.42 25.89
C GLY A 363 13.53 12.30 24.64
N TRP A 364 14.25 13.42 24.63
CA TRP A 364 14.44 14.25 23.44
C TRP A 364 15.56 13.71 22.56
N LYS A 365 15.41 13.91 21.25
CA LYS A 365 16.49 13.77 20.28
C LYS A 365 17.16 15.14 20.10
N VAL A 366 18.35 15.28 20.67
CA VAL A 366 19.19 16.47 20.50
C VAL A 366 19.88 16.41 19.14
N LEU A 367 19.69 17.46 18.34
CA LEU A 367 20.27 17.62 17.01
C LEU A 367 21.37 18.68 17.05
N ASP A 368 22.32 18.54 16.13
CA ASP A 368 23.36 19.54 15.95
C ASP A 368 22.77 20.90 15.54
N ALA A 369 23.36 21.97 16.08
CA ALA A 369 22.99 23.35 15.82
C ALA A 369 23.14 23.73 14.34
N GLU A 370 24.09 23.08 13.67
CA GLU A 370 24.56 23.40 12.31
C GLU A 370 23.86 22.57 11.21
N ASP A 371 23.02 21.57 11.57
CA ASP A 371 22.33 20.76 10.57
C ASP A 371 21.42 21.64 9.69
N PRO A 372 21.67 21.77 8.37
CA PRO A 372 20.88 22.64 7.49
C PRO A 372 19.42 22.16 7.33
N ARG A 373 19.10 20.92 7.69
CA ARG A 373 17.77 20.31 7.49
C ARG A 373 16.80 20.66 8.62
N LEU A 374 16.53 21.95 8.80
CA LEU A 374 15.56 22.40 9.81
C LEU A 374 14.15 21.96 9.45
N ARG A 375 13.52 21.17 10.33
CA ARG A 375 12.09 20.89 10.23
C ARG A 375 11.28 21.93 11.01
N VAL A 376 10.04 22.16 10.58
CA VAL A 376 9.13 23.18 11.13
C VAL A 376 8.80 22.92 12.61
N ASP A 377 8.87 21.67 13.03
CA ASP A 377 8.56 21.15 14.37
C ASP A 377 9.78 21.02 15.29
N ASP A 378 11.01 21.23 14.79
CA ASP A 378 12.21 21.18 15.62
C ASP A 378 12.20 22.34 16.64
N MET A 379 12.36 22.03 17.93
CA MET A 379 12.53 23.04 18.96
C MET A 379 13.92 23.67 18.88
N ARG A 380 13.99 24.97 19.17
CA ARG A 380 15.24 25.71 19.27
C ARG A 380 15.34 26.29 20.66
N VAL A 381 16.48 26.07 21.30
CA VAL A 381 16.85 26.69 22.57
C VAL A 381 18.23 27.30 22.37
N THR A 382 18.35 28.56 22.74
CA THR A 382 19.64 29.25 22.80
C THR A 382 20.04 29.31 24.27
N LEU A 383 21.23 28.83 24.60
CA LEU A 383 21.83 28.95 25.91
C LEU A 383 22.66 30.22 25.97
N ASP A 384 22.52 30.95 27.06
CA ASP A 384 23.32 32.13 27.34
C ASP A 384 23.51 32.23 28.86
N SER A 385 24.76 32.06 29.31
CA SER A 385 25.12 32.14 30.73
C SER A 385 24.98 33.57 31.28
N GLY A 386 24.88 34.57 30.41
CA GLY A 386 24.59 35.96 30.76
C GLY A 386 23.11 36.31 30.74
N ALA A 387 22.21 35.38 30.38
CA ALA A 387 20.78 35.64 30.41
C ALA A 387 20.33 35.86 31.87
N GLU A 388 19.49 36.87 32.09
CA GLU A 388 18.89 37.09 33.39
C GLU A 388 18.14 35.83 33.84
N LEU A 389 18.35 35.43 35.10
CA LEU A 389 17.61 34.37 35.75
C LEU A 389 16.16 34.84 35.97
N GLU A 390 15.37 34.81 34.89
CA GLU A 390 13.92 34.97 34.96
C GLU A 390 13.35 33.82 35.80
N SER A 391 12.33 34.12 36.61
CA SER A 391 11.62 33.07 37.37
C SER A 391 11.13 31.97 36.40
N PRO A 392 11.29 30.68 36.76
CA PRO A 392 10.89 29.55 35.90
C PRO A 392 9.46 29.64 35.37
N HIS A 393 8.54 30.21 36.17
CA HIS A 393 7.13 30.42 35.82
C HIS A 393 6.94 31.44 34.69
N PHE A 394 7.79 32.48 34.64
CA PHE A 394 7.65 33.61 33.72
C PHE A 394 8.62 33.59 32.55
N ALA A 395 9.62 32.69 32.57
CA ALA A 395 10.66 32.63 31.54
C ALA A 395 10.07 32.64 30.12
N ASP A 396 10.42 33.63 29.29
CA ASP A 396 10.05 33.62 27.88
C ASP A 396 11.00 32.69 27.12
N LEU A 397 10.52 31.46 26.85
CA LEU A 397 11.30 30.43 26.15
C LEU A 397 11.68 30.82 24.70
N SER A 398 11.22 31.95 24.17
CA SER A 398 11.69 32.49 22.89
C SER A 398 13.05 33.21 23.00
N LYS A 399 13.42 33.65 24.20
CA LYS A 399 14.71 34.27 24.52
C LYS A 399 15.78 33.22 24.83
N PRO A 400 17.07 33.61 24.88
CA PRO A 400 18.12 32.78 25.44
C PRO A 400 17.80 32.37 26.89
N ILE A 401 18.10 31.12 27.24
CA ILE A 401 17.79 30.51 28.54
C ILE A 401 19.11 30.28 29.27
N ALA A 402 19.19 30.70 30.53
CA ALA A 402 20.31 30.38 31.40
C ALA A 402 20.42 28.85 31.56
N PRO A 403 21.61 28.23 31.39
CA PRO A 403 21.80 26.78 31.47
C PRO A 403 21.24 26.15 32.76
N GLU A 404 21.31 26.89 33.88
CA GLU A 404 20.85 26.45 35.21
C GLU A 404 19.32 26.23 35.25
N LEU A 405 18.55 26.98 34.45
CA LEU A 405 17.10 26.85 34.40
C LEU A 405 16.65 25.54 33.73
N LEU A 406 17.53 24.87 32.97
CA LEU A 406 17.21 23.58 32.34
C LEU A 406 17.16 22.41 33.33
N GLU A 407 17.72 22.59 34.53
CA GLU A 407 17.59 21.60 35.60
C GLU A 407 16.17 21.60 36.18
N ASN A 408 15.44 22.72 36.06
CA ASN A 408 14.07 22.81 36.53
C ASN A 408 13.09 22.03 35.64
N ASP A 409 12.38 21.06 36.23
CA ASP A 409 11.39 20.21 35.57
C ASP A 409 10.24 21.01 34.93
N GLU A 410 9.90 22.18 35.48
CA GLU A 410 8.86 23.04 34.94
C GLU A 410 9.28 23.68 33.62
N VAL A 411 10.53 24.14 33.50
CA VAL A 411 11.07 24.68 32.24
C VAL A 411 11.03 23.60 31.17
N LEU A 412 11.41 22.36 31.52
CA LEU A 412 11.30 21.21 30.64
C LEU A 412 9.85 20.91 30.25
N TRP A 413 8.91 20.97 31.19
CA TRP A 413 7.49 20.79 30.92
C TRP A 413 6.97 21.86 29.94
N ARG A 414 7.31 23.14 30.14
CA ARG A 414 6.94 24.25 29.25
C ARG A 414 7.57 24.07 27.85
N LEU A 415 8.80 23.57 27.76
CA LEU A 415 9.44 23.23 26.49
C LEU A 415 8.73 22.07 25.77
N LYS A 416 8.36 21.00 26.48
CA LYS A 416 7.55 19.89 25.92
C LYS A 416 6.21 20.41 25.40
N ARG A 417 5.53 21.23 26.21
CA ARG A 417 4.26 21.86 25.89
C ARG A 417 4.37 22.68 24.60
N ARG A 418 5.41 23.50 24.47
CA ARG A 418 5.66 24.30 23.27
C ARG A 418 5.94 23.44 22.03
N ALA A 419 6.68 22.34 22.16
CA ALA A 419 6.89 21.39 21.07
C ALA A 419 5.58 20.74 20.60
N ASP A 420 4.69 20.40 21.54
CA ASP A 420 3.40 19.81 21.24
C ASP A 420 2.47 20.85 20.57
N LEU A 421 2.51 22.12 20.99
CA LEU A 421 1.80 23.21 20.31
C LEU A 421 2.30 23.44 18.87
N ARG A 422 3.61 23.33 18.61
CA ARG A 422 4.15 23.39 17.23
C ARG A 422 3.64 22.22 16.39
N SER A 423 3.61 21.02 16.96
CA SER A 423 3.06 19.84 16.31
C SER A 423 1.59 20.04 15.92
N ARG A 424 0.77 20.58 16.83
CA ARG A 424 -0.63 20.94 16.55
C ARG A 424 -0.75 21.96 15.43
N ARG A 425 0.02 23.05 15.47
CA ARG A 425 0.02 24.07 14.40
C ARG A 425 0.39 23.47 13.05
N SER A 426 1.34 22.53 13.01
CA SER A 426 1.70 21.80 11.79
C SER A 426 0.54 20.94 11.27
N VAL A 427 -0.15 20.20 12.15
CA VAL A 427 -1.37 19.45 11.79
C VAL A 427 -2.42 20.39 11.20
N MET A 428 -2.71 21.49 11.91
CA MET A 428 -3.72 22.47 11.48
C MET A 428 -3.38 23.07 10.12
N LYS A 429 -2.13 23.49 9.90
CA LYS A 429 -1.66 24.02 8.61
C LYS A 429 -1.77 22.98 7.50
N GLY A 430 -1.41 21.72 7.78
CA GLY A 430 -1.50 20.63 6.81
C GLY A 430 -2.94 20.33 6.42
N LEU A 431 -3.85 20.22 7.38
CA LEU A 431 -5.28 20.04 7.13
C LEU A 431 -5.87 21.21 6.34
N LYS A 432 -5.45 22.46 6.62
CA LYS A 432 -5.88 23.63 5.87
C LYS A 432 -5.49 23.52 4.38
N ALA A 433 -4.27 23.07 4.10
CA ALA A 433 -3.79 22.91 2.73
C ALA A 433 -4.61 21.83 1.99
N ILE A 434 -4.86 20.69 2.63
CA ILE A 434 -5.66 19.59 2.06
C ILE A 434 -7.11 20.04 1.79
N PHE A 435 -7.77 20.67 2.77
CA PHE A 435 -9.15 21.12 2.62
C PHE A 435 -9.30 22.25 1.59
N LYS A 436 -8.25 23.05 1.36
CA LYS A 436 -8.26 24.07 0.30
C LYS A 436 -8.40 23.42 -1.08
N GLU A 437 -7.70 22.31 -1.32
CA GLU A 437 -7.84 21.53 -2.57
C GLU A 437 -9.17 20.79 -2.63
N ALA A 438 -9.61 20.20 -1.51
CA ALA A 438 -10.88 19.48 -1.43
C ALA A 438 -12.11 20.38 -1.65
N ALA A 439 -12.04 21.66 -1.28
CA ALA A 439 -13.12 22.62 -1.44
C ALA A 439 -13.55 22.83 -2.90
N ALA A 440 -12.68 22.58 -3.88
CA ALA A 440 -13.02 22.65 -5.30
C ALA A 440 -13.93 21.49 -5.77
N GLY A 441 -14.09 20.44 -4.96
CA GLY A 441 -14.77 19.21 -5.32
C GLY A 441 -16.06 18.92 -4.56
N LEU A 442 -16.65 19.87 -3.81
CA LEU A 442 -17.87 19.62 -3.01
C LEU A 442 -19.04 19.13 -3.88
N ARG A 443 -19.77 18.09 -3.45
CA ARG A 443 -20.87 17.46 -4.23
C ARG A 443 -22.26 17.69 -3.63
N GLY A 444 -22.35 18.25 -2.44
CA GLY A 444 -23.62 18.61 -1.82
C GLY A 444 -23.91 17.82 -0.54
N PRO A 445 -25.11 17.96 0.04
CA PRO A 445 -25.46 17.32 1.31
C PRO A 445 -25.46 15.79 1.20
N GLY A 446 -25.03 15.12 2.26
CA GLY A 446 -24.95 13.65 2.32
C GLY A 446 -23.70 13.02 1.74
N THR A 447 -22.78 13.83 1.20
CA THR A 447 -21.41 13.39 0.93
C THR A 447 -20.43 14.10 1.86
N GLY A 448 -19.25 13.52 2.03
CA GLY A 448 -18.22 14.14 2.86
C GLY A 448 -16.86 13.50 2.71
N PHE A 449 -16.02 13.76 3.70
CA PHE A 449 -14.63 13.32 3.74
C PHE A 449 -14.31 12.57 5.02
N ILE A 450 -13.50 11.52 4.89
CA ILE A 450 -12.91 10.80 6.01
C ILE A 450 -11.49 11.34 6.23
N VAL A 451 -11.30 11.91 7.41
CA VAL A 451 -10.06 12.53 7.89
C VAL A 451 -9.43 11.62 8.95
N ALA A 452 -8.29 11.01 8.63
CA ALA A 452 -7.55 10.18 9.58
C ALA A 452 -6.02 10.23 9.37
N PRO A 453 -5.36 11.40 9.57
CA PRO A 453 -3.92 11.53 9.34
C PRO A 453 -3.05 10.64 10.24
N HIS A 454 -3.63 10.20 11.36
CA HIS A 454 -3.00 9.35 12.36
C HIS A 454 -3.04 7.86 12.01
N GLN A 455 -3.85 7.45 11.03
CA GLN A 455 -3.87 6.10 10.51
C GLN A 455 -2.82 5.96 9.41
N TRP A 456 -2.02 4.89 9.46
CA TRP A 456 -0.87 4.73 8.55
C TRP A 456 -1.29 4.37 7.12
N PHE A 457 -2.43 3.70 6.97
CA PHE A 457 -2.98 3.27 5.67
C PHE A 457 -3.83 4.36 4.99
N MET A 458 -4.18 5.43 5.72
CA MET A 458 -4.89 6.58 5.18
C MET A 458 -3.87 7.58 4.63
N LEU A 459 -3.65 7.56 3.32
CA LEU A 459 -2.60 8.36 2.67
C LEU A 459 -2.97 9.85 2.59
N GLY A 460 -4.26 10.15 2.39
CA GLY A 460 -4.79 11.50 2.25
C GLY A 460 -6.24 11.59 2.71
N LEU A 461 -6.92 12.65 2.27
CA LEU A 461 -8.34 12.83 2.57
C LEU A 461 -9.16 11.88 1.70
N ALA A 462 -9.81 10.88 2.29
CA ALA A 462 -10.65 9.96 1.54
C ALA A 462 -12.03 10.57 1.34
N ARG A 463 -12.62 10.39 0.16
CA ARG A 463 -14.00 10.78 -0.07
C ARG A 463 -14.94 9.61 0.25
N ASP A 464 -16.05 9.94 0.88
CA ASP A 464 -17.18 9.03 1.08
C ASP A 464 -17.81 8.70 -0.28
N ILE A 465 -17.77 7.42 -0.68
CA ILE A 465 -18.10 6.97 -2.03
C ILE A 465 -19.62 6.79 -2.11
N ALA A 466 -20.35 7.83 -2.54
CA ALA A 466 -21.79 7.71 -2.82
C ALA A 466 -22.12 7.42 -4.31
N ASP A 467 -21.18 7.63 -5.24
CA ASP A 467 -21.46 7.46 -6.67
C ASP A 467 -20.85 6.18 -7.24
N HIS A 468 -21.66 5.13 -7.33
CA HIS A 468 -21.38 3.96 -8.16
C HIS A 468 -21.44 4.24 -9.67
N ASP A 469 -21.85 5.45 -10.10
CA ASP A 469 -22.17 5.74 -11.50
C ASP A 469 -21.13 6.54 -12.28
N THR A 470 -20.10 7.13 -11.65
CA THR A 470 -19.05 7.83 -12.43
C THR A 470 -17.95 6.85 -12.86
N THR A 471 -18.11 6.30 -14.06
CA THR A 471 -17.13 5.44 -14.78
C THR A 471 -15.82 6.14 -15.18
N GLU A 472 -15.58 7.38 -14.78
CA GLU A 472 -14.37 8.14 -15.12
C GLU A 472 -13.32 8.09 -14.01
N ASP A 473 -12.44 7.10 -14.11
CA ASP A 473 -10.97 7.26 -14.17
C ASP A 473 -10.25 8.24 -13.22
N ARG A 474 -10.79 8.53 -12.05
CA ARG A 474 -10.05 9.20 -10.97
C ARG A 474 -9.43 8.18 -10.02
N SER A 475 -8.36 7.58 -10.56
CA SER A 475 -7.20 7.03 -9.87
C SER A 475 -7.40 5.81 -8.97
N VAL A 476 -6.39 4.96 -9.01
CA VAL A 476 -6.09 3.77 -8.18
C VAL A 476 -6.15 4.03 -6.65
N GLU A 477 -6.47 5.23 -6.18
CA GLU A 477 -6.45 5.64 -4.77
C GLU A 477 -7.56 6.67 -4.53
N GLY A 478 -8.64 6.30 -3.82
CA GLY A 478 -9.76 7.19 -3.46
C GLY A 478 -9.42 8.35 -2.50
N PHE A 479 -8.16 8.80 -2.49
CA PHE A 479 -7.62 9.84 -1.63
C PHE A 479 -7.34 11.11 -2.43
N LEU A 480 -7.85 12.24 -1.93
CA LEU A 480 -7.51 13.56 -2.44
C LEU A 480 -6.07 13.93 -2.04
N GLN A 481 -5.37 14.56 -2.98
CA GLN A 481 -4.05 15.14 -2.77
C GLN A 481 -4.18 16.55 -2.16
N PRO A 482 -3.14 17.04 -1.46
CA PRO A 482 -1.88 16.36 -1.12
C PRO A 482 -2.04 15.31 -0.03
N GLU A 483 -1.18 14.29 -0.05
CA GLU A 483 -1.08 13.29 1.03
C GLU A 483 -0.69 13.91 2.38
N TYR A 484 -1.12 13.30 3.49
CA TYR A 484 -0.81 13.78 4.83
C TYR A 484 0.70 13.87 5.10
N ARG A 485 1.49 12.92 4.58
CA ARG A 485 2.95 12.91 4.75
C ARG A 485 3.66 14.05 4.01
N ALA A 486 3.03 14.62 2.98
CA ALA A 486 3.60 15.74 2.24
C ALA A 486 3.40 17.08 2.97
N VAL A 487 2.33 17.21 3.76
CA VAL A 487 1.95 18.47 4.42
C VAL A 487 2.11 18.47 5.95
N MET A 488 2.31 17.31 6.56
CA MET A 488 2.52 17.17 8.01
C MET A 488 3.84 16.46 8.29
N THR A 489 4.55 16.92 9.32
CA THR A 489 5.76 16.23 9.76
C THR A 489 5.41 14.89 10.44
N PRO A 490 6.32 13.90 10.44
CA PRO A 490 6.11 12.64 11.15
C PRO A 490 5.79 12.82 12.63
N ARG A 491 6.42 13.80 13.32
CA ARG A 491 6.15 14.08 14.74
C ARG A 491 4.77 14.70 14.93
N ALA A 492 4.31 15.56 14.02
CA ALA A 492 2.98 16.14 14.06
C ALA A 492 1.89 15.07 13.92
N ARG A 493 2.07 14.12 12.99
CA ARG A 493 1.19 12.95 12.85
C ARG A 493 1.23 12.05 14.09
N HIS A 494 2.41 11.79 14.65
CA HIS A 494 2.54 11.02 15.90
C HIS A 494 1.87 11.71 17.10
N HIS A 495 1.99 13.04 17.21
CA HIS A 495 1.29 13.80 18.24
C HIS A 495 -0.22 13.66 18.08
N LEU A 496 -0.72 13.79 16.86
CA LEU A 496 -2.15 13.62 16.57
C LEU A 496 -2.62 12.20 16.87
N TYR A 497 -1.81 11.18 16.58
CA TYR A 497 -2.10 9.79 16.96
C TYR A 497 -2.31 9.64 18.46
N LEU A 498 -1.40 10.17 19.29
CA LEU A 498 -1.55 10.11 20.75
C LEU A 498 -2.83 10.82 21.24
N VAL A 499 -3.11 12.00 20.68
CA VAL A 499 -4.31 12.78 21.01
C VAL A 499 -5.58 12.02 20.63
N LEU A 500 -5.69 11.53 19.39
CA LEU A 500 -6.91 10.88 18.93
C LEU A 500 -7.11 9.50 19.56
N GLN A 501 -6.03 8.75 19.82
CA GLN A 501 -6.08 7.51 20.57
C GLN A 501 -6.59 7.75 22.00
N SER A 502 -6.08 8.77 22.69
CA SER A 502 -6.55 9.12 24.05
C SER A 502 -8.00 9.59 24.08
N ALA A 503 -8.41 10.33 23.04
CA ALA A 503 -9.79 10.77 22.88
C ALA A 503 -10.75 9.60 22.58
N GLY A 504 -10.22 8.45 22.13
CA GLY A 504 -11.01 7.38 21.54
C GLY A 504 -11.70 7.89 20.28
N VAL A 505 -10.95 8.38 19.30
CA VAL A 505 -11.49 8.76 17.98
C VAL A 505 -10.61 8.13 16.92
N ASP A 506 -11.13 7.15 16.21
CA ASP A 506 -10.38 6.40 15.19
C ASP A 506 -10.46 7.06 13.81
N LEU A 507 -11.61 7.67 13.50
CA LEU A 507 -11.88 8.36 12.25
C LEU A 507 -12.64 9.65 12.52
N ILE A 508 -12.44 10.66 11.68
CA ILE A 508 -13.25 11.88 11.69
C ILE A 508 -13.95 11.98 10.34
N TYR A 509 -15.29 11.98 10.34
CA TYR A 509 -16.08 12.25 9.15
C TYR A 509 -16.46 13.74 9.12
N VAL A 510 -16.36 14.36 7.95
CA VAL A 510 -16.68 15.78 7.76
C VAL A 510 -17.62 15.91 6.56
N GLU A 511 -18.88 16.31 6.82
CA GLU A 511 -19.89 16.52 5.76
C GLU A 511 -19.50 17.68 4.84
N ASP A 512 -19.82 17.57 3.55
CA ASP A 512 -19.72 18.66 2.59
C ASP A 512 -20.53 19.88 3.09
N GLY A 513 -19.84 21.02 3.24
CA GLY A 513 -20.39 22.22 3.86
C GLY A 513 -19.86 22.49 5.28
N VAL A 514 -19.22 21.51 5.92
CA VAL A 514 -18.39 21.74 7.11
C VAL A 514 -16.99 22.15 6.66
N GLY A 515 -16.78 23.46 6.56
CA GLY A 515 -15.48 24.01 6.18
C GLY A 515 -14.37 23.75 7.21
N TYR A 516 -13.12 23.86 6.75
CA TYR A 516 -11.91 23.66 7.59
C TYR A 516 -11.94 24.40 8.93
N ARG A 517 -12.50 25.62 8.99
CA ARG A 517 -12.58 26.40 10.24
C ARG A 517 -13.33 25.67 11.35
N ARG A 518 -14.39 24.94 11.01
CA ARG A 518 -15.20 24.20 11.97
C ARG A 518 -14.52 22.91 12.43
N LEU A 519 -13.92 22.17 11.49
CA LEU A 519 -13.03 21.04 11.82
C LEU A 519 -11.89 21.50 12.75
N ALA A 520 -11.33 22.68 12.50
CA ALA A 520 -10.28 23.26 13.31
C ALA A 520 -10.72 23.55 14.75
N LEU A 521 -11.94 24.02 14.96
CA LEU A 521 -12.51 24.22 16.29
C LEU A 521 -12.74 22.89 17.01
N ALA A 522 -13.32 21.89 16.33
CA ALA A 522 -13.51 20.56 16.89
C ALA A 522 -12.16 19.93 17.33
N LEU A 523 -11.12 20.04 16.51
CA LEU A 523 -9.78 19.55 16.88
C LEU A 523 -9.17 20.31 18.07
N ARG A 524 -9.46 21.60 18.23
CA ARG A 524 -9.02 22.37 19.41
C ARG A 524 -9.66 21.86 20.69
N VAL A 525 -10.95 21.55 20.67
CA VAL A 525 -11.65 20.92 21.80
C VAL A 525 -10.97 19.60 22.18
N ILE A 526 -10.66 18.75 21.20
CA ILE A 526 -9.96 17.48 21.47
C ILE A 526 -8.56 17.74 22.06
N PHE A 527 -7.82 18.72 21.53
CA PHE A 527 -6.50 19.07 22.08
C PHE A 527 -6.59 19.57 23.53
N GLU A 528 -7.61 20.36 23.87
CA GLU A 528 -7.86 20.87 25.21
C GLU A 528 -8.23 19.75 26.19
N LEU A 529 -9.09 18.83 25.77
CA LEU A 529 -9.45 17.66 26.58
C LEU A 529 -8.24 16.75 26.83
N PHE A 530 -7.41 16.54 25.81
CA PHE A 530 -6.16 15.81 25.96
C PHE A 530 -5.22 16.46 26.98
N ASP A 531 -5.17 17.80 27.02
CA ASP A 531 -4.31 18.52 27.95
C ASP A 531 -4.80 18.46 29.39
N ARG A 532 -6.12 18.48 29.58
CA ARG A 532 -6.75 18.42 30.90
C ARG A 532 -6.79 17.02 31.48
N HIS A 533 -7.04 16.01 30.65
CA HIS A 533 -7.37 14.66 31.11
C HIS A 533 -6.40 13.58 30.61
N GLY A 534 -5.49 13.88 29.69
CA GLY A 534 -4.58 12.88 29.14
C GLY A 534 -5.34 11.71 28.53
N VAL A 535 -5.06 10.49 29.03
CA VAL A 535 -5.60 9.21 28.52
C VAL A 535 -6.87 8.78 29.29
N ASP A 536 -7.23 9.47 30.38
CA ASP A 536 -8.20 8.96 31.34
C ASP A 536 -9.67 9.14 30.91
N ARG A 537 -9.94 10.00 29.91
CA ARG A 537 -11.30 10.35 29.50
C ARG A 537 -11.44 10.37 27.97
N ARG A 538 -12.35 9.53 27.45
CA ARG A 538 -12.78 9.55 26.04
C ARG A 538 -13.70 10.74 25.76
N VAL A 539 -13.66 11.26 24.53
CA VAL A 539 -14.53 12.37 24.11
C VAL A 539 -15.96 11.89 23.88
N SER A 540 -16.92 12.77 24.17
CA SER A 540 -18.35 12.57 23.98
C SER A 540 -18.92 13.65 23.07
N SER A 541 -20.09 13.42 22.45
CA SER A 541 -20.75 14.43 21.60
C SER A 541 -21.01 15.76 22.35
N ARG A 542 -21.24 15.71 23.67
CA ARG A 542 -21.50 16.89 24.52
C ARG A 542 -20.31 17.85 24.60
N ASP A 543 -19.10 17.32 24.47
CA ASP A 543 -17.87 18.12 24.55
C ASP A 543 -17.74 19.12 23.39
N PHE A 544 -18.45 18.86 22.28
CA PHE A 544 -18.42 19.70 21.09
C PHE A 544 -19.59 20.70 21.02
N SER A 545 -20.36 20.85 22.09
CA SER A 545 -21.50 21.79 22.19
C SER A 545 -21.11 23.26 21.94
N THR A 546 -19.84 23.61 22.17
CA THR A 546 -19.29 24.95 21.92
C THR A 546 -18.91 25.20 20.45
N VAL A 547 -18.93 24.18 19.59
CA VAL A 547 -18.55 24.30 18.19
C VAL A 547 -19.76 24.71 17.34
N HIS A 548 -19.99 26.01 17.22
CA HIS A 548 -21.14 26.55 16.51
C HIS A 548 -21.18 26.19 15.01
N GLY A 549 -22.39 25.93 14.50
CA GLY A 549 -22.66 25.64 13.09
C GLY A 549 -22.26 24.23 12.65
N VAL A 550 -21.87 23.37 13.59
CA VAL A 550 -21.65 21.93 13.38
C VAL A 550 -22.42 21.14 14.41
N HIS A 551 -23.06 20.08 13.95
CA HIS A 551 -23.57 19.04 14.82
C HIS A 551 -22.53 17.91 14.90
N ALA A 552 -21.89 17.78 16.05
CA ALA A 552 -20.83 16.80 16.27
C ALA A 552 -21.39 15.57 16.99
N ILE A 553 -21.21 14.40 16.37
CA ILE A 553 -21.70 13.13 16.89
C ILE A 553 -20.51 12.18 17.00
N VAL A 554 -20.27 11.65 18.20
CA VAL A 554 -19.37 10.52 18.40
C VAL A 554 -20.19 9.22 18.30
N HIS A 555 -19.81 8.35 17.37
CA HIS A 555 -20.53 7.11 17.09
C HIS A 555 -19.57 5.91 17.09
N ASP A 556 -19.91 4.89 17.88
CA ASP A 556 -19.21 3.61 17.88
C ASP A 556 -19.82 2.69 16.81
N VAL A 557 -19.24 2.70 15.60
CA VAL A 557 -19.67 1.82 14.50
C VAL A 557 -19.23 0.40 14.81
N THR A 558 -20.18 -0.54 14.77
CA THR A 558 -19.92 -1.98 14.92
C THR A 558 -20.61 -2.76 13.81
N PRO A 559 -20.07 -3.91 13.37
CA PRO A 559 -20.63 -4.69 12.26
C PRO A 559 -22.09 -5.12 12.45
N ASP A 560 -22.50 -5.36 13.70
CA ASP A 560 -23.85 -5.84 14.04
C ASP A 560 -24.84 -4.70 14.33
N ASN A 561 -24.37 -3.46 14.42
CA ASN A 561 -25.20 -2.30 14.71
C ASN A 561 -24.73 -1.08 13.91
N PRO A 562 -24.91 -1.09 12.57
CA PRO A 562 -24.80 0.13 11.79
C PRO A 562 -25.91 1.06 12.25
N ARG A 563 -25.56 2.29 12.61
CA ARG A 563 -26.57 3.28 12.96
C ARG A 563 -27.34 3.65 11.69
N VAL A 564 -28.61 3.98 11.89
CA VAL A 564 -29.48 4.48 10.84
C VAL A 564 -30.06 5.77 11.39
N SER A 565 -29.30 6.86 11.24
CA SER A 565 -29.79 8.20 11.55
C SER A 565 -30.64 8.72 10.39
N GLU A 566 -31.93 8.97 10.62
CA GLU A 566 -32.84 9.53 9.60
C GLU A 566 -32.46 10.97 9.21
N THR A 567 -31.98 11.76 10.18
CA THR A 567 -31.68 13.20 9.99
C THR A 567 -30.31 13.46 9.37
N TYR A 568 -29.35 12.58 9.67
CA TYR A 568 -27.95 12.75 9.25
C TYR A 568 -27.51 11.56 8.42
N PRO A 569 -27.33 11.73 7.10
CA PRO A 569 -26.90 10.64 6.23
C PRO A 569 -25.56 10.09 6.70
N GLU A 570 -25.49 8.77 6.80
CA GLU A 570 -24.27 8.08 7.21
C GLU A 570 -23.42 7.74 5.98
N PRO A 571 -22.10 7.82 6.11
CA PRO A 571 -21.18 7.29 5.12
C PRO A 571 -21.43 5.82 4.88
N ASP A 572 -21.19 5.36 3.65
CA ASP A 572 -21.21 3.93 3.35
C ASP A 572 -19.91 3.31 3.92
N TYR A 573 -19.95 2.96 5.20
CA TYR A 573 -18.88 2.21 5.83
C TYR A 573 -18.96 0.75 5.37
N GLU A 574 -17.80 0.13 5.15
CA GLU A 574 -17.77 -1.32 4.93
C GLU A 574 -18.46 -2.01 6.10
N SER A 575 -19.45 -2.86 5.83
CA SER A 575 -20.35 -3.46 6.83
C SER A 575 -19.64 -4.23 7.94
N GLU A 576 -18.37 -4.55 7.77
CA GLU A 576 -17.54 -5.30 8.71
C GLU A 576 -16.54 -4.42 9.48
N THR A 577 -16.64 -3.10 9.38
CA THR A 577 -15.75 -2.16 10.08
C THR A 577 -16.20 -1.95 11.52
N ARG A 578 -15.22 -1.92 12.44
CA ARG A 578 -15.42 -1.45 13.82
C ARG A 578 -14.54 -0.24 14.06
N ALA A 579 -15.16 0.91 14.31
CA ALA A 579 -14.46 2.17 14.52
C ALA A 579 -15.30 3.13 15.36
N ARG A 580 -14.64 3.95 16.17
CA ARG A 580 -15.26 5.09 16.84
C ARG A 580 -15.05 6.35 16.02
N ILE A 581 -16.12 6.87 15.46
CA ILE A 581 -16.08 7.93 14.46
C ILE A 581 -16.64 9.23 15.04
N LEU A 582 -15.90 10.32 14.89
CA LEU A 582 -16.40 11.67 15.12
C LEU A 582 -16.99 12.21 13.82
N HIS A 583 -18.30 12.25 13.73
CA HIS A 583 -19.01 12.86 12.62
C HIS A 583 -19.22 14.34 12.88
N LEU A 584 -18.81 15.17 11.92
CA LEU A 584 -19.06 16.60 11.92
C LEU A 584 -20.04 16.91 10.79
N TYR A 585 -21.29 17.10 11.15
CA TYR A 585 -22.36 17.47 10.22
C TYR A 585 -22.58 18.97 10.20
N ARG A 586 -23.04 19.50 9.07
CA ARG A 586 -23.52 20.87 9.01
C ARG A 586 -24.77 20.97 9.88
N ASP A 587 -24.80 21.95 10.77
CA ASP A 587 -26.00 22.23 11.55
C ASP A 587 -27.16 22.65 10.61
N ARG A 588 -28.29 21.95 10.72
CA ARG A 588 -29.50 22.14 9.90
C ARG A 588 -30.61 22.88 10.65
N GLY A 589 -30.37 23.30 11.90
CA GLY A 589 -31.27 24.20 12.64
C GLY A 589 -32.60 23.60 13.12
N GLY A 590 -32.75 22.27 13.16
CA GLY A 590 -33.94 21.60 13.68
C GLY A 590 -33.61 20.73 14.91
N GLU A 591 -34.14 21.13 16.07
CA GLU A 591 -34.41 20.37 17.34
C GLU A 591 -33.30 19.42 17.87
N GLU A 592 -32.82 19.45 19.12
CA GLU A 592 -33.30 19.97 20.39
C GLU A 592 -32.11 20.24 21.34
N GLY A 593 -32.28 21.23 22.22
CA GLY A 593 -31.33 21.62 23.25
C GLY A 593 -31.02 23.11 23.17
N ARG A 594 -31.80 23.92 23.89
CA ARG A 594 -31.42 25.31 24.22
C ARG A 594 -30.04 25.27 24.88
N VAL A 595 -29.00 25.51 24.10
CA VAL A 595 -27.66 25.79 24.62
C VAL A 595 -27.63 27.31 24.85
N ASP A 596 -27.48 27.70 26.11
CA ASP A 596 -27.33 29.09 26.50
C ASP A 596 -26.22 29.74 25.67
N VAL A 597 -26.51 30.93 25.13
CA VAL A 597 -25.60 31.71 24.31
C VAL A 597 -24.36 32.12 25.13
N PRO A 598 -23.12 31.69 24.79
CA PRO A 598 -21.94 32.23 25.43
C PRO A 598 -21.13 33.13 24.47
N VAL A 599 -20.47 34.09 25.10
CA VAL A 599 -19.80 35.29 24.56
C VAL A 599 -18.69 34.97 23.55
N GLU A 600 -18.58 35.81 22.52
CA GLU A 600 -17.51 35.83 21.49
C GLU A 600 -16.10 35.83 22.12
N THR A 601 -15.34 34.75 21.91
CA THR A 601 -13.98 34.56 22.46
C THR A 601 -12.84 34.73 21.44
N ASP A 602 -13.09 35.32 20.27
CA ASP A 602 -12.09 35.40 19.17
C ASP A 602 -10.83 36.24 19.48
N GLY A 603 -10.70 36.79 20.70
CA GLY A 603 -9.50 37.46 21.19
C GLY A 603 -8.99 37.01 22.56
N ILE A 604 -9.64 36.05 23.22
CA ILE A 604 -9.28 35.67 24.60
C ILE A 604 -8.49 34.35 24.56
N PRO A 605 -7.24 34.30 25.05
CA PRO A 605 -6.64 33.03 25.39
C PRO A 605 -7.52 32.39 26.47
N LEU A 606 -8.20 31.28 26.17
CA LEU A 606 -8.85 30.48 27.19
C LEU A 606 -7.74 29.97 28.13
N LEU A 607 -7.57 30.69 29.24
CA LEU A 607 -6.60 30.48 30.30
C LEU A 607 -6.72 29.03 30.82
N VAL A 608 -5.61 28.30 30.79
CA VAL A 608 -4.73 28.17 31.96
C VAL A 608 -3.28 28.34 31.50
#